data_AF-A0A643K814-F1
#
_entry.id   AF-A0A643K814-F1
#
_cell.length_a   1.000
_cell.length_b   1.000
_cell.length_c   1.000
_cell.angle_alpha   90.00
_cell.angle_beta   90.00
_cell.angle_gamma   90.00
#
_symmetry.space_group_name_H-M   'P 1'
#
loop_
_entity.id
_entity.type
_entity.pdbx_description
1 polymer ?
#
loop_
_entity_poly.entity_id
_entity_poly.type
_entity_poly.pdbx_seq_one_letter_code
_entity_poly.pdbx_strand_id
1 'polypeptide(L)'
;MTTRPTDSPVVTVTTRLVAMFVLTFALFTLFHGTSSVGGGFQGGVIAAAAVIILAFGVGMERTTAWLSPRWLLALVVAGPLAFVLVAFGGILAGGSFLQFDVLPIPKPSVYATEFVELGIGATVAGVVVSLFVRLSGGVDNE
;
A
#
# COMPACT_ATOMS: atom_id res chain seq x y z
N MET A 1 -15.86 -16.84 14.31
CA MET A 1 -16.86 -15.77 14.58
C MET A 1 -17.18 -15.11 13.24
N THR A 2 -18.24 -15.53 12.56
CA THR A 2 -18.64 -14.99 11.24
C THR A 2 -19.21 -13.58 11.44
N THR A 3 -18.41 -12.54 11.19
CA THR A 3 -18.87 -11.15 11.34
C THR A 3 -19.83 -10.82 10.21
N ARG A 4 -21.13 -10.90 10.51
CA ARG A 4 -22.20 -10.55 9.56
C ARG A 4 -21.96 -9.13 9.01
N PRO A 5 -22.32 -8.86 7.75
CA PRO A 5 -22.41 -7.50 7.23
C PRO A 5 -23.21 -6.62 8.19
N THR A 6 -22.92 -5.33 8.25
CA THR A 6 -23.77 -4.43 9.04
C THR A 6 -25.21 -4.53 8.54
N ASP A 7 -26.17 -4.76 9.44
CA ASP A 7 -27.60 -4.83 9.10
C ASP A 7 -28.15 -3.45 8.63
N SER A 8 -27.31 -2.41 8.62
CA SER A 8 -27.65 -1.05 8.22
C SER A 8 -27.23 -0.76 6.77
N PRO A 9 -28.21 -0.55 5.86
CA PRO A 9 -27.92 -0.12 4.49
C PRO A 9 -27.16 1.21 4.43
N VAL A 10 -27.44 2.12 5.36
CA VAL A 10 -26.79 3.43 5.45
C VAL A 10 -25.28 3.27 5.69
N VAL A 11 -24.88 2.41 6.61
CA VAL A 11 -23.46 2.15 6.91
C VAL A 11 -22.77 1.51 5.70
N THR A 12 -23.39 0.51 5.08
CA THR A 12 -22.83 -0.17 3.91
C THR A 12 -22.60 0.79 2.73
N VAL A 13 -23.57 1.65 2.42
CA VAL A 13 -23.46 2.62 1.32
C VAL A 13 -22.41 3.69 1.64
N THR A 14 -22.42 4.22 2.87
CA THR A 14 -21.50 5.28 3.29
C THR A 14 -20.05 4.80 3.27
N THR A 15 -19.76 3.62 3.83
CA THR A 15 -18.41 3.05 3.87
C THR A 15 -17.86 2.77 2.47
N ARG A 16 -18.68 2.25 1.54
CA ARG A 16 -18.28 2.07 0.14
C ARG A 16 -17.89 3.40 -0.54
N LEU A 17 -18.71 4.43 -0.35
CA LEU A 17 -18.46 5.75 -0.93
C LEU A 17 -17.19 6.37 -0.33
N VAL A 18 -17.08 6.38 1.00
CA VAL A 18 -15.92 6.96 1.70
C VAL A 18 -14.63 6.21 1.37
N ALA A 19 -14.65 4.88 1.33
CA ALA A 19 -13.47 4.09 0.99
C ALA A 19 -12.88 4.45 -0.38
N MET A 20 -13.74 4.76 -1.37
CA MET A 20 -13.29 5.23 -2.68
C MET A 20 -12.54 6.57 -2.59
N PHE A 21 -13.05 7.54 -1.82
CA PHE A 21 -12.38 8.82 -1.62
C PHE A 21 -11.07 8.67 -0.82
N VAL A 22 -11.08 7.83 0.22
CA VAL A 22 -9.89 7.52 1.01
C VAL A 22 -8.81 6.87 0.14
N LEU A 23 -9.18 5.95 -0.75
CA LEU A 23 -8.23 5.34 -1.68
C LEU A 23 -7.67 6.36 -2.68
N THR A 24 -8.50 7.24 -3.23
CA THR A 24 -8.04 8.32 -4.12
C THR A 24 -7.05 9.25 -3.39
N PHE A 25 -7.34 9.61 -2.14
CA PHE A 25 -6.42 10.40 -1.32
C PHE A 25 -5.12 9.66 -1.02
N ALA A 26 -5.19 8.35 -0.73
CA ALA A 26 -4.00 7.52 -0.57
C ALA A 26 -3.12 7.56 -1.83
N LEU A 27 -3.70 7.37 -3.01
CA LEU A 27 -2.98 7.44 -4.28
C LEU A 27 -2.36 8.82 -4.50
N PHE A 28 -3.09 9.90 -4.20
CA PHE A 28 -2.54 11.25 -4.26
C PHE A 28 -1.30 11.39 -3.36
N THR A 29 -1.38 10.98 -2.10
CA THR A 29 -0.26 11.02 -1.14
C THR A 29 0.93 10.16 -1.57
N LEU A 30 0.67 9.00 -2.19
CA LEU A 30 1.69 8.10 -2.74
C LEU A 30 2.45 8.71 -3.92
N PHE A 31 1.75 9.36 -4.85
CA PHE A 31 2.37 9.95 -6.05
C PHE A 31 2.97 11.34 -5.84
N HIS A 32 2.70 12.01 -4.71
CA HIS A 32 3.18 13.36 -4.42
C HIS A 32 4.10 13.44 -3.20
N GLY A 33 4.74 12.33 -2.81
CA GLY A 33 5.59 12.28 -1.62
C GLY A 33 6.83 13.18 -1.65
N THR A 34 7.43 13.36 -2.83
CA THR A 34 8.59 14.24 -3.03
C THR A 34 8.24 15.73 -3.19
N SER A 35 6.97 16.04 -3.50
CA SER A 35 6.51 17.39 -3.82
C SER A 35 5.55 17.99 -2.79
N SER A 36 5.09 17.20 -1.82
CA SER A 36 4.15 17.61 -0.78
C SER A 36 4.44 16.91 0.55
N VAL A 37 3.75 17.32 1.63
CA VAL A 37 3.78 16.59 2.90
C VAL A 37 3.06 15.26 2.69
N GLY A 38 3.80 14.16 2.68
CA GLY A 38 3.28 12.90 2.16
C GLY A 38 4.30 11.78 2.15
N GLY A 39 4.07 10.82 1.25
CA GLY A 39 5.01 9.76 0.91
C GLY A 39 4.43 8.36 1.02
N GLY A 40 5.28 7.39 0.70
CA GLY A 40 4.92 5.96 0.66
C GLY A 40 4.31 5.46 1.97
N PHE A 41 4.92 5.77 3.11
CA PHE A 41 4.42 5.28 4.40
C PHE A 41 2.99 5.76 4.69
N GLN A 42 2.76 7.07 4.61
CA GLN A 42 1.46 7.67 4.91
C GLN A 42 0.40 7.24 3.90
N GLY A 43 0.72 7.27 2.60
CA GLY A 43 -0.17 6.78 1.55
C GLY A 43 -0.54 5.31 1.73
N GLY A 44 0.43 4.46 2.11
CA GLY A 44 0.20 3.05 2.42
C GLY A 44 -0.75 2.84 3.61
N VAL A 45 -0.60 3.61 4.69
CA VAL A 45 -1.53 3.57 5.84
C VAL A 45 -2.94 3.96 5.43
N ILE A 46 -3.09 5.02 4.63
CA ILE A 46 -4.40 5.50 4.16
C ILE A 46 -5.05 4.46 3.22
N ALA A 47 -4.26 3.84 2.34
CA ALA A 47 -4.75 2.75 1.48
C ALA A 47 -5.24 1.55 2.30
N ALA A 48 -4.51 1.15 3.35
CA ALA A 48 -4.97 0.12 4.26
C ALA A 48 -6.25 0.53 5.02
N ALA A 49 -6.37 1.79 5.42
CA ALA A 49 -7.57 2.31 6.07
C ALA A 49 -8.81 2.19 5.17
N ALA A 50 -8.68 2.40 3.85
CA ALA A 50 -9.77 2.18 2.90
C ALA A 50 -10.29 0.73 2.94
N VAL A 51 -9.37 -0.25 3.01
CA VAL A 51 -9.72 -1.69 3.13
C VAL A 51 -10.40 -1.98 4.47
N ILE A 52 -9.88 -1.41 5.56
CA ILE A 52 -10.43 -1.62 6.92
C ILE A 52 -11.84 -1.02 7.03
N ILE A 53 -12.10 0.14 6.44
CA ILE A 53 -13.44 0.76 6.40
C ILE A 53 -14.43 -0.15 5.64
N LEU A 54 -13.99 -0.76 4.53
CA LEU A 54 -14.82 -1.74 3.81
C LEU A 54 -15.11 -2.98 4.66
N ALA A 55 -14.14 -3.47 5.41
CA ALA A 55 -14.32 -4.59 6.34
C ALA A 55 -15.39 -4.29 7.40
N PHE A 56 -15.38 -3.09 7.98
CA PHE A 56 -16.40 -2.68 8.95
C PHE A 56 -17.79 -2.47 8.34
N GLY A 57 -17.87 -1.96 7.11
CA GLY A 57 -19.15 -1.68 6.48
C GLY A 57 -19.82 -2.88 5.82
N VAL A 58 -19.05 -3.61 5.02
CA VAL A 58 -19.53 -4.68 4.12
C VAL A 58 -19.30 -6.08 4.72
N GLY A 59 -18.49 -6.19 5.78
CA GLY A 59 -18.15 -7.43 6.47
C GLY A 59 -16.78 -7.99 6.08
N MET A 60 -16.16 -8.73 7.01
CA MET A 60 -14.82 -9.30 6.83
C MET A 60 -14.77 -10.34 5.71
N GLU A 61 -15.75 -11.25 5.66
CA GLU A 61 -15.81 -12.32 4.65
C GLU A 61 -15.79 -11.76 3.23
N ARG A 62 -16.61 -10.72 2.97
CA ARG A 62 -16.66 -10.06 1.65
C ARG A 62 -15.41 -9.25 1.35
N THR A 63 -14.81 -8.62 2.37
CA THR A 63 -13.60 -7.80 2.20
C THR A 63 -12.35 -8.64 1.99
N THR A 64 -12.29 -9.84 2.58
CA THR A 64 -11.15 -10.75 2.45
C THR A 64 -11.29 -11.72 1.28
N ALA A 65 -12.48 -11.90 0.72
CA ALA A 65 -12.72 -12.79 -0.43
C ALA A 65 -11.83 -12.50 -1.65
N TRP A 66 -11.36 -11.26 -1.81
CA TRP A 66 -10.45 -10.85 -2.90
C TRP A 66 -8.99 -10.66 -2.44
N LEU A 67 -8.70 -10.82 -1.15
CA LEU A 67 -7.36 -10.67 -0.59
C LEU A 67 -6.64 -12.03 -0.58
N SER A 68 -5.85 -12.30 -1.63
CA SER A 68 -4.99 -13.48 -1.67
C SER A 68 -3.77 -13.31 -0.75
N PRO A 69 -3.41 -14.32 0.07
CA PRO A 69 -2.16 -14.31 0.85
C PRO A 69 -0.92 -14.07 -0.02
N ARG A 70 -0.91 -14.60 -1.26
CA ARG A 70 0.18 -14.40 -2.22
C ARG A 70 0.31 -12.94 -2.63
N TRP A 71 -0.81 -12.25 -2.88
CA TRP A 71 -0.79 -10.83 -3.24
C TRP A 71 -0.41 -9.94 -2.06
N LEU A 72 -0.90 -10.24 -0.86
CA LEU A 72 -0.48 -9.54 0.35
C LEU A 72 1.02 -9.69 0.60
N LEU A 73 1.56 -10.90 0.45
CA LEU A 73 3.01 -11.12 0.54
C LEU A 73 3.77 -10.34 -0.54
N ALA A 74 3.28 -10.34 -1.78
CA ALA A 74 3.89 -9.56 -2.87
C ALA A 74 3.95 -8.06 -2.55
N LEU A 75 2.87 -7.51 -1.97
CA LEU A 75 2.84 -6.12 -1.49
C LEU A 75 3.88 -5.88 -0.39
N VAL A 76 3.97 -6.78 0.60
CA VAL A 76 4.93 -6.69 1.72
C VAL A 76 6.39 -6.68 1.24
N VAL A 77 6.74 -7.44 0.21
CA VAL A 77 8.12 -7.49 -0.30
C VAL A 77 8.42 -6.40 -1.35
N ALA A 78 7.40 -5.69 -1.85
CA ALA A 78 7.55 -4.74 -2.94
C ALA A 78 8.52 -3.60 -2.62
N GLY A 79 8.51 -3.07 -1.39
CA GLY A 79 9.36 -1.96 -0.96
C GLY A 79 10.83 -2.33 -0.87
N PRO A 80 11.21 -3.37 -0.10
CA PRO A 80 12.58 -3.85 -0.08
C PRO A 80 13.12 -4.20 -1.48
N LEU A 81 12.31 -4.85 -2.33
CA LEU A 81 12.70 -5.16 -3.70
C LEU A 81 12.88 -3.89 -4.55
N ALA A 82 11.94 -2.94 -4.50
CA ALA A 82 12.05 -1.68 -5.21
C ALA A 82 13.30 -0.89 -4.78
N PHE A 83 13.58 -0.83 -3.48
CA PHE A 83 14.77 -0.20 -2.94
C PHE A 83 16.06 -0.82 -3.50
N VAL A 84 16.18 -2.15 -3.43
CA VAL A 84 17.36 -2.85 -3.97
C VAL A 84 17.49 -2.60 -5.46
N LEU A 85 16.42 -2.79 -6.24
CA LEU A 85 16.46 -2.58 -7.69
C LEU A 85 16.92 -1.16 -8.08
N VAL A 86 16.35 -0.15 -7.42
CA VAL A 86 16.73 1.25 -7.67
C VAL A 86 18.17 1.52 -7.25
N ALA A 87 18.59 1.05 -6.08
CA ALA A 87 19.93 1.32 -5.57
C ALA A 87 21.04 0.68 -6.41
N PHE A 88 20.77 -0.48 -7.03
CA PHE A 88 21.67 -1.11 -7.99
C PHE A 88 21.72 -0.39 -9.35
N GLY A 89 20.73 0.46 -9.67
CA GLY A 89 20.71 1.25 -10.90
C GLY A 89 21.96 2.15 -11.05
N GLY A 90 22.46 2.73 -9.95
CA GLY A 90 23.69 3.51 -9.95
C GLY A 90 24.93 2.68 -10.32
N ILE A 91 25.01 1.45 -9.80
CA ILE A 91 26.11 0.51 -10.09
C ILE A 91 26.06 0.08 -11.55
N LEU A 92 24.88 -0.24 -12.08
CA LEU A 92 24.71 -0.64 -13.48
C LEU A 92 25.07 0.48 -14.46
N ALA A 93 24.95 1.74 -14.03
CA ALA A 93 25.37 2.92 -14.77
C ALA A 93 26.88 3.25 -14.60
N GLY A 94 27.66 2.41 -13.91
CA GLY A 94 29.10 2.60 -13.68
C GLY A 94 29.45 3.49 -12.48
N GLY A 95 28.46 3.86 -11.66
CA GLY A 95 28.64 4.60 -10.41
C GLY A 95 28.67 3.70 -9.17
N SER A 96 28.45 4.33 -8.01
CA SER A 96 28.35 3.66 -6.71
C SER A 96 26.90 3.30 -6.34
N PHE A 97 26.72 2.53 -5.27
CA PHE A 97 25.41 2.24 -4.68
C PHE A 97 24.67 3.55 -4.34
N LEU A 98 23.39 3.66 -4.74
CA LEU A 98 22.57 4.89 -4.60
C LEU A 98 23.11 6.14 -5.31
N GLN A 99 24.11 6.01 -6.19
CA GLN A 99 24.58 7.13 -7.00
C GLN A 99 23.68 7.31 -8.22
N PHE A 100 22.83 8.34 -8.22
CA PHE A 100 21.83 8.55 -9.26
C PHE A 100 22.23 9.61 -10.31
N ASP A 101 23.20 10.47 -10.00
CA ASP A 101 23.73 11.51 -10.90
C ASP A 101 24.39 10.95 -12.17
N VAL A 102 24.76 9.67 -12.17
CA VAL A 102 25.31 8.96 -13.35
C VAL A 102 24.24 8.56 -14.37
N LEU A 103 22.95 8.59 -14.02
CA LEU A 103 21.87 8.25 -14.94
C LEU A 103 21.57 9.44 -15.88
N PRO A 104 21.50 9.24 -17.20
CA PRO A 104 21.27 10.30 -18.19
C PRO A 104 19.78 10.67 -18.31
N ILE A 105 19.11 10.93 -17.18
CA ILE A 105 17.70 11.34 -17.14
C ILE A 105 17.54 12.62 -16.30
N PRO A 106 16.50 13.44 -16.55
CA PRO A 106 16.23 14.59 -15.70
C PRO A 106 15.90 14.16 -14.26
N LYS A 107 16.44 14.87 -13.26
CA LYS A 107 16.13 14.66 -11.82
C LYS A 107 16.12 13.17 -11.38
N PRO A 108 17.20 12.40 -11.64
CA PRO A 108 17.22 10.96 -11.44
C PRO A 108 16.93 10.56 -9.98
N SER A 109 17.45 11.32 -9.02
CA SER A 109 17.20 11.09 -7.59
C SER A 109 15.73 11.28 -7.19
N VAL A 110 14.99 12.18 -7.85
CA VAL A 110 13.57 12.41 -7.56
C VAL A 110 12.76 11.20 -8.02
N TYR A 111 12.93 10.76 -9.26
CA TYR A 111 12.22 9.59 -9.78
C TYR A 111 12.62 8.30 -9.06
N ALA A 112 13.89 8.14 -8.69
CA ALA A 112 14.35 7.04 -7.86
C ALA A 112 13.63 7.02 -6.50
N THR A 113 13.52 8.18 -5.84
CA THR A 113 12.83 8.32 -4.56
C THR A 113 11.33 8.02 -4.70
N GLU A 114 10.65 8.61 -5.68
CA GLU A 114 9.22 8.38 -5.93
C GLU A 114 8.93 6.89 -6.17
N PHE A 115 9.76 6.20 -6.97
CA PHE A 115 9.58 4.77 -7.22
C PHE A 115 9.77 3.92 -5.94
N VAL A 116 10.78 4.24 -5.14
CA VAL A 116 10.98 3.57 -3.84
C VAL A 116 9.82 3.83 -2.89
N GLU A 117 9.29 5.06 -2.85
CA GLU A 117 8.12 5.40 -2.04
C GLU A 117 6.87 4.62 -2.44
N LEU A 118 6.63 4.39 -3.73
CA LEU A 118 5.53 3.51 -4.18
C LEU A 118 5.68 2.09 -3.63
N GLY A 119 6.90 1.54 -3.65
CA GLY A 119 7.19 0.23 -3.06
C GLY A 119 6.99 0.21 -1.54
N ILE A 120 7.44 1.25 -0.83
CA ILE A 120 7.22 1.41 0.61
C ILE A 120 5.72 1.47 0.91
N GLY A 121 4.94 2.23 0.15
CA GLY A 121 3.50 2.34 0.39
C GLY A 121 2.75 1.04 0.12
N ALA A 122 3.14 0.28 -0.90
CA ALA A 122 2.64 -1.08 -1.10
C ALA A 122 2.97 -1.99 0.10
N THR A 123 4.21 -1.91 0.60
CA THR A 123 4.66 -2.69 1.77
C THR A 123 3.84 -2.36 3.01
N VAL A 124 3.70 -1.07 3.33
CA VAL A 124 2.95 -0.61 4.49
C VAL A 124 1.49 -1.01 4.39
N ALA A 125 0.86 -0.81 3.23
CA ALA A 125 -0.52 -1.25 3.00
C ALA A 125 -0.68 -2.77 3.20
N GLY A 126 0.23 -3.56 2.60
CA GLY A 126 0.24 -5.01 2.71
C GLY A 126 0.41 -5.50 4.15
N VAL A 127 1.34 -4.91 4.91
CA VAL A 127 1.57 -5.24 6.32
C VAL A 127 0.34 -4.89 7.17
N VAL A 128 -0.19 -3.67 7.06
CA VAL A 128 -1.32 -3.22 7.88
C VAL A 128 -2.57 -4.05 7.60
N VAL A 129 -2.88 -4.32 6.33
CA VAL A 129 -4.01 -5.18 5.94
C VAL A 129 -3.80 -6.61 6.44
N SER A 130 -2.59 -7.17 6.30
CA SER A 130 -2.29 -8.53 6.78
C SER A 130 -2.43 -8.64 8.29
N LEU A 131 -1.93 -7.65 9.05
CA LEU A 131 -2.09 -7.59 10.50
C LEU A 131 -3.56 -7.50 10.87
N PHE A 132 -4.32 -6.62 10.22
CA PHE A 132 -5.74 -6.47 10.47
C PHE A 132 -6.52 -7.77 10.24
N VAL A 133 -6.28 -8.45 9.11
CA VAL A 133 -6.94 -9.73 8.80
C VAL A 133 -6.58 -10.82 9.82
N ARG A 134 -5.30 -10.91 10.23
CA ARG A 134 -4.87 -11.89 11.24
C ARG A 134 -5.46 -11.62 12.62
N LEU A 135 -5.49 -10.36 13.04
CA LEU A 135 -6.01 -9.96 14.35
C LEU A 135 -7.54 -10.04 14.45
N SER A 136 -8.25 -9.91 13.33
CA SER A 136 -9.71 -10.02 13.27
C SER A 136 -10.23 -11.47 13.24
N GLY A 137 -9.35 -12.47 13.39
CA GLY A 137 -9.69 -13.90 13.32
C GLY A 137 -9.88 -14.41 11.89
N GLY A 138 -9.29 -13.71 10.91
CA GLY A 138 -9.47 -13.99 9.47
C GLY A 138 -8.64 -15.15 8.92
N VAL A 139 -7.79 -15.81 9.71
CA VAL A 139 -7.09 -17.05 9.31
C VAL A 139 -6.78 -17.88 10.56
N ASP A 140 -7.76 -18.64 11.06
CA ASP A 140 -7.50 -19.90 11.75
C ASP A 140 -7.74 -21.00 10.71
N ASN A 141 -6.70 -21.34 9.95
CA ASN A 141 -6.56 -22.62 9.25
C ASN A 141 -5.08 -22.75 8.89
N GLU A 142 -4.41 -23.63 9.66
CA GLU A 142 -2.98 -23.99 9.71
C GLU A 142 -2.10 -23.18 10.68
#